data_AF-A0A642PUK3-F1
#
_entry.id   AF-A0A642PUK3-F1
#
_cell.length_a   1.000
_cell.length_b   1.000
_cell.length_c   1.000
_cell.angle_alpha   90.00
_cell.angle_beta   90.00
_cell.angle_gamma   90.00
#
_symmetry.space_group_name_H-M   'P 1'
#
loop_
_entity.id
_entity.type
_entity.pdbx_description
1 polymer ?
#
loop_
_entity_poly.entity_id
_entity_poly.type
_entity_poly.pdbx_seq_one_letter_code
_entity_poly.pdbx_strand_id
1 'polypeptide(L)'
;MNRIKEILKEKGITQQELADKLGVTRISIVKTLAGNPSQETLERIANALNVPMWQLFASPNEVKQTGNSLICPNCGTPLELKIKE
;
A
#
# COMPACT_ATOMS: atom_id res chain seq x y z
N MET A 1 9.33 4.55 -6.02
CA MET A 1 9.48 4.75 -4.56
C MET A 1 8.32 4.02 -3.89
N ASN A 2 8.58 3.04 -3.03
CA ASN A 2 7.55 2.22 -2.35
C ASN A 2 7.75 2.28 -0.84
N ARG A 3 6.69 2.03 -0.07
CA ARG A 3 6.63 2.11 1.40
C ARG A 3 6.75 0.75 2.07
N ILE A 4 7.26 -0.27 1.37
CA ILE A 4 7.30 -1.65 1.88
C ILE A 4 8.12 -1.75 3.17
N LYS A 5 9.23 -1.01 3.28
CA LYS A 5 10.06 -0.97 4.50
C LYS A 5 9.31 -0.37 5.70
N GLU A 6 8.41 0.58 5.48
CA GLU A 6 7.58 1.18 6.53
C GLU A 6 6.52 0.19 6.99
N ILE A 7 5.83 -0.47 6.05
CA ILE A 7 4.84 -1.50 6.36
C ILE A 7 5.45 -2.65 7.17
N LEU A 8 6.66 -3.06 6.84
CA LEU A 8 7.40 -4.08 7.60
C LEU A 8 7.60 -3.65 9.06
N LYS A 9 8.01 -2.39 9.30
CA LYS A 9 8.17 -1.85 10.65
C LYS A 9 6.83 -1.74 11.39
N GLU A 10 5.79 -1.24 10.73
CA GLU A 10 4.43 -1.11 11.30
C GLU A 10 3.86 -2.47 11.73
N LYS A 11 4.16 -3.54 10.98
CA LYS A 11 3.70 -4.90 11.27
C LYS A 11 4.66 -5.70 12.16
N GLY A 12 5.82 -5.15 12.51
CA GLY A 12 6.86 -5.88 13.27
C GLY A 12 7.46 -7.06 12.52
N ILE A 13 7.41 -7.07 11.18
CA ILE A 13 7.92 -8.14 10.32
C ILE A 13 9.33 -7.78 9.84
N THR A 14 10.26 -8.70 9.95
CA THR A 14 11.62 -8.51 9.43
C THR A 14 11.71 -8.79 7.92
N GLN A 15 12.76 -8.27 7.28
CA GLN A 15 13.05 -8.61 5.88
C GLN A 15 13.36 -10.10 5.68
N GLN A 16 13.86 -10.78 6.72
CA GLN A 16 14.10 -12.22 6.70
C GLN A 16 12.75 -12.96 6.65
N GLU A 17 11.82 -12.64 7.54
CA GLU A 17 10.50 -13.26 7.55
C GLU A 17 9.69 -13.01 6.27
N LEU A 18 9.83 -11.81 5.67
CA LEU A 18 9.24 -11.55 4.35
C LEU A 18 9.86 -12.45 3.27
N ALA A 19 11.18 -12.66 3.32
CA ALA A 19 11.87 -13.55 2.39
C ALA A 19 11.40 -15.00 2.56
N ASP A 20 11.27 -15.46 3.81
CA ASP A 20 10.79 -16.79 4.17
C ASP A 20 9.36 -17.02 3.69
N LYS A 21 8.46 -16.04 3.88
CA LYS A 21 7.07 -16.06 3.37
C LYS A 21 7.00 -16.13 1.84
N LEU A 22 7.97 -15.51 1.15
CA LEU A 22 8.02 -15.46 -0.30
C LEU A 22 8.82 -16.61 -0.93
N GLY A 23 9.47 -17.45 -0.12
CA GLY A 23 10.33 -18.54 -0.57
C GLY A 23 11.57 -18.05 -1.32
N VAL A 24 12.10 -16.87 -0.96
CA VAL A 24 13.28 -16.27 -1.59
C VAL A 24 14.36 -15.95 -0.56
N THR A 25 15.55 -15.58 -1.02
CA THR A 25 16.63 -15.18 -0.11
C THR A 25 16.43 -13.76 0.41
N ARG A 26 16.90 -13.50 1.64
CA ARG A 26 16.92 -12.13 2.20
C ARG A 26 17.64 -11.13 1.31
N ILE A 27 18.72 -11.54 0.63
CA ILE A 27 19.48 -10.69 -0.29
C ILE A 27 18.62 -10.29 -1.49
N SER A 28 17.79 -11.21 -2.01
CA SER A 28 16.82 -10.90 -3.07
C SER A 28 15.84 -9.82 -2.59
N ILE A 29 15.26 -9.96 -1.39
CA ILE A 29 14.37 -8.94 -0.82
C ILE A 29 15.09 -7.59 -0.69
N VAL A 30 16.31 -7.54 -0.15
CA VAL A 30 17.07 -6.28 -0.03
C VAL A 30 17.23 -5.59 -1.39
N LYS A 31 17.58 -6.33 -2.44
CA LYS A 31 17.70 -5.81 -3.81
C LYS A 31 16.35 -5.33 -4.34
N THR A 32 15.30 -6.13 -4.18
CA THR A 32 13.92 -5.82 -4.59
C THR A 32 13.42 -4.53 -3.92
N LEU A 33 13.71 -4.33 -2.63
CA LEU A 33 13.31 -3.14 -1.88
C LEU A 33 14.15 -1.89 -2.18
N ALA A 34 15.34 -2.05 -2.76
CA ALA A 34 16.20 -0.94 -3.17
C ALA A 34 15.95 -0.53 -4.63
N GLY A 35 15.51 -1.46 -5.47
CA GLY A 35 15.23 -1.24 -6.89
C GLY A 35 13.76 -0.97 -7.21
N ASN A 36 13.39 -1.23 -8.47
CA ASN A 36 12.03 -1.16 -8.98
C ASN A 36 11.53 -2.59 -9.26
N PRO A 37 10.80 -3.21 -8.32
CA PRO A 37 10.25 -4.55 -8.52
C PRO A 37 9.21 -4.60 -9.65
N SER A 38 9.04 -5.78 -10.24
CA SER A 38 7.94 -6.02 -11.19
C SER A 38 6.57 -5.97 -10.49
N GLN A 39 5.51 -5.76 -11.28
CA GLN A 39 4.13 -5.82 -10.77
C GLN A 39 3.85 -7.14 -10.05
N GLU A 40 4.22 -8.27 -10.66
CA GLU A 40 4.06 -9.61 -10.05
C GLU A 40 4.75 -9.71 -8.68
N THR A 41 5.96 -9.16 -8.56
CA THR A 41 6.70 -9.16 -7.30
C THR A 41 5.99 -8.31 -6.24
N LEU A 42 5.47 -7.15 -6.62
CA LEU A 42 4.71 -6.27 -5.74
C LEU A 42 3.42 -6.94 -5.27
N GLU A 43 2.68 -7.61 -6.16
CA GLU A 43 1.47 -8.36 -5.80
C GLU A 43 1.78 -9.48 -4.80
N ARG A 44 2.85 -10.25 -5.04
CA ARG A 44 3.31 -11.29 -4.10
C ARG A 44 3.65 -10.69 -2.73
N ILE A 45 4.35 -9.56 -2.69
CA ILE A 45 4.67 -8.86 -1.44
C ILE A 45 3.41 -8.37 -0.73
N ALA A 46 2.46 -7.75 -1.45
CA ALA A 46 1.20 -7.29 -0.89
C ALA A 46 0.40 -8.45 -0.25
N ASN A 47 0.33 -9.58 -0.96
CA ASN A 47 -0.32 -10.80 -0.48
C ASN A 47 0.40 -11.37 0.76
N ALA A 48 1.73 -11.46 0.75
CA ALA A 48 2.52 -11.97 1.87
C ALA A 48 2.40 -11.09 3.13
N LEU A 49 2.25 -9.78 2.94
CA LEU A 49 2.04 -8.80 4.01
C LEU A 49 0.57 -8.64 4.39
N ASN A 50 -0.35 -9.28 3.68
CA ASN A 50 -1.80 -9.15 3.83
C ASN A 50 -2.22 -7.66 3.84
N VAL A 51 -1.85 -6.94 2.78
CA VAL A 51 -2.24 -5.54 2.55
C VAL A 51 -2.71 -5.38 1.11
N PRO A 52 -3.62 -4.43 0.83
CA PRO A 52 -3.96 -4.10 -0.55
C PRO A 52 -2.76 -3.47 -1.28
N MET A 53 -2.69 -3.70 -2.60
CA MET A 53 -1.58 -3.26 -3.45
C MET A 53 -1.28 -1.75 -3.35
N TRP A 54 -2.31 -0.91 -3.28
CA TRP A 54 -2.13 0.55 -3.17
C TRP A 54 -1.40 0.96 -1.89
N GLN A 55 -1.49 0.17 -0.81
CA GLN A 55 -0.88 0.48 0.47
C GLN A 55 0.65 0.40 0.40
N LEU A 56 1.20 -0.32 -0.59
CA LEU A 56 2.63 -0.32 -0.88
C LEU A 56 3.16 1.05 -1.32
N PHE A 57 2.28 1.99 -1.67
CA PHE A 57 2.63 3.30 -2.20
C PHE A 57 2.11 4.46 -1.35
N ALA A 58 0.99 4.28 -0.65
CA ALA A 58 0.39 5.31 0.21
C ALA A 58 -0.05 4.71 1.55
N SER A 59 0.08 5.48 2.63
CA SER A 59 -0.45 5.08 3.93
C SER A 59 -1.97 5.18 3.95
N PRO A 60 -2.66 4.35 4.75
CA PRO A 60 -4.08 4.53 4.97
C PRO A 60 -4.43 5.93 5.46
N ASN A 61 -3.54 6.61 6.18
CA ASN A 61 -3.76 7.98 6.65
C ASN A 61 -3.65 9.03 5.53
N GLU A 62 -2.79 8.84 4.54
CA GLU A 62 -2.71 9.69 3.35
C GLU A 62 -3.94 9.49 2.44
N VAL A 63 -4.48 8.28 2.38
CA VAL A 63 -5.66 7.93 1.57
C VAL A 63 -6.97 8.23 2.28
N LYS A 64 -6.98 8.24 3.62
CA LYS A 64 -8.10 8.75 4.43
C LYS A 64 -8.25 10.23 4.14
N GLN A 65 -9.15 10.52 3.22
CA GLN A 65 -9.55 11.86 2.83
C GLN A 65 -9.80 12.70 4.09
N THR A 66 -9.16 13.86 4.16
CA THR A 66 -9.82 15.08 4.61
C THR A 66 -11.23 15.07 4.02
N GLY A 67 -12.23 14.97 4.89
CA GLY A 67 -13.54 14.38 4.61
C GLY A 67 -14.16 14.72 3.25
N ASN A 68 -14.72 13.69 2.60
CA ASN A 68 -15.84 13.71 1.66
C ASN A 68 -16.14 15.02 0.89
N SER A 69 -15.14 15.71 0.35
CA SER A 69 -15.39 16.83 -0.56
C SER A 69 -15.66 16.23 -1.94
N LEU A 70 -16.86 15.68 -2.10
CA LEU A 70 -17.37 15.26 -3.40
C LEU A 70 -17.64 16.53 -4.20
N ILE A 71 -16.72 16.91 -5.07
CA ILE A 71 -16.88 18.11 -5.88
C ILE A 71 -17.49 17.71 -7.22
N CYS A 72 -18.56 18.40 -7.62
CA CYS A 72 -19.16 18.20 -8.94
C CYS A 72 -18.13 18.53 -10.04
N PRO A 73 -17.76 17.57 -10.92
CA PRO A 73 -16.74 17.80 -11.95
C PRO A 73 -17.19 18.80 -13.03
N ASN A 74 -18.48 19.13 -13.08
CA ASN A 74 -19.03 20.10 -14.02
C ASN A 74 -19.02 21.55 -13.50
N CYS A 75 -19.31 21.74 -12.20
CA CYS A 75 -19.53 23.09 -11.66
C CYS A 75 -18.73 23.42 -10.39
N GLY A 76 -17.97 22.47 -9.85
CA GLY A 76 -17.14 22.69 -8.66
C GLY A 76 -17.91 22.73 -7.34
N THR A 77 -19.22 22.46 -7.34
CA THR A 77 -20.04 22.49 -6.13
C THR A 77 -19.78 21.27 -5.23
N PRO A 78 -19.55 21.45 -3.92
CA PRO A 78 -19.52 20.35 -2.96
C PRO A 78 -20.87 19.62 -2.88
N LEU A 79 -20.85 18.29 -2.92
CA LEU A 79 -22.00 17.41 -2.85
C LEU A 79 -22.10 16.82 -1.45
N GLU A 80 -23.26 16.95 -0.82
CA GLU A 80 -23.57 16.29 0.44
C GLU A 80 -24.28 14.95 0.16
N LEU A 81 -23.75 13.86 0.71
CA LEU A 81 -24.44 12.57 0.69
C LEU A 81 -25.44 12.52 1.86
N LYS A 82 -26.73 12.29 1.55
CA LYS A 82 -27.73 11.91 2.54
C LYS A 82 -28.08 10.43 2.34
N ILE A 83 -28.10 9.67 3.43
CA ILE A 83 -28.65 8.31 3.41
C ILE A 83 -30.15 8.46 3.19
N LYS A 84 -30.70 7.82 2.15
CA LYS A 84 -32.15 7.70 2.01
C LYS A 84 -32.64 6.69 3.03
N GLU A 85 -33.47 7.15 3.97
CA GLU A 85 -34.32 6.31 4.81
C GLU A 85 -35.37 5.56 3.99
#